data_AF-A0A9D1PEM0-F1
#
_entry.id   AF-A0A9D1PEM0-F1
#
_cell.length_a   1.000
_cell.length_b   1.000
_cell.length_c   1.000
_cell.angle_alpha   90.00
_cell.angle_beta   90.00
_cell.angle_gamma   90.00
#
_symmetry.space_group_name_H-M   'P 1'
#
loop_
_entity.id
_entity.type
_entity.pdbx_description
1 polymer ?
#
loop_
_entity_poly.entity_id
_entity_poly.type
_entity_poly.pdbx_seq_one_letter_code
_entity_poly.pdbx_strand_id
1 'polypeptide(L)'
;MSDVNVIITAVDKGMDIIDGYEREVEDLRAHVVFDIHSVIAAVEREKSFVEQKMDDLCYSSYEDTGDDSGDKADMLSRQRELYDSLLYQTSARGEELESEWRGLCGQTFDLAADSKRLMADYIRKLNRINYSGGATGYSSSGHGPEYYVVIVDSQKYPQTAEHIKMAQTMGFPEFVTLGRADAAERRKASLADVKASPIYDRDEWPMAVFEEGGQGADVAYIEGCDNRGAGSSIGWQMRGFPDGSKVRVRVI
;
A
#
# COMPACT_ATOMS: atom_id res chain seq x y z
N MET A 1 13.15 -31.89 -1.40
CA MET A 1 12.39 -30.85 -2.13
C MET A 1 11.29 -30.21 -1.26
N SER A 2 10.83 -30.85 -0.18
CA SER A 2 9.99 -30.23 0.86
C SER A 2 10.63 -28.98 1.48
N ASP A 3 11.93 -29.03 1.76
CA ASP A 3 12.59 -28.03 2.61
C ASP A 3 12.75 -26.66 1.93
N VAL A 4 13.02 -26.63 0.61
CA VAL A 4 13.13 -25.37 -0.15
C VAL A 4 11.79 -24.64 -0.20
N ASN A 5 10.69 -25.37 -0.41
CA ASN A 5 9.38 -24.74 -0.46
C ASN A 5 8.91 -24.27 0.93
N VAL A 6 9.24 -25.00 2.00
CA VAL A 6 9.00 -24.53 3.37
C VAL A 6 9.73 -23.21 3.61
N ILE A 7 10.97 -23.07 3.12
CA ILE A 7 11.72 -21.81 3.19
C ILE A 7 11.03 -20.71 2.38
N ILE A 8 10.58 -20.98 1.14
CA ILE A 8 9.86 -19.99 0.33
C ILE A 8 8.62 -19.49 1.07
N THR A 9 7.79 -20.38 1.59
CA THR A 9 6.59 -20.04 2.36
C THR A 9 6.93 -19.26 3.64
N ALA A 10 8.03 -19.59 4.33
CA ALA A 10 8.47 -18.85 5.50
C ALA A 10 8.93 -17.43 5.16
N VAL A 11 9.67 -17.25 4.06
CA VAL A 11 10.09 -15.94 3.57
C VAL A 11 8.88 -15.11 3.17
N ASP A 12 7.92 -15.71 2.48
CA ASP A 12 6.66 -15.06 2.07
C ASP A 12 5.83 -14.61 3.28
N LYS A 13 5.70 -15.45 4.32
CA LYS A 13 5.08 -15.05 5.59
C LYS A 13 5.86 -13.94 6.29
N GLY A 14 7.19 -13.92 6.19
CA GLY A 14 8.03 -12.82 6.67
C GLY A 14 7.74 -11.50 5.95
N MET A 15 7.47 -11.55 4.64
CA MET A 15 7.07 -10.39 3.86
C MET A 15 5.68 -9.88 4.26
N ASP A 16 4.73 -10.75 4.64
CA ASP A 16 3.43 -10.34 5.18
C ASP A 16 3.56 -9.54 6.48
N ILE A 17 4.51 -9.93 7.32
CA ILE A 17 4.80 -9.22 8.57
C ILE A 17 5.33 -7.82 8.25
N ILE A 18 6.20 -7.67 7.24
CA ILE A 18 6.68 -6.36 6.80
C ILE A 18 5.54 -5.50 6.24
N ASP A 19 4.68 -6.06 5.40
CA ASP A 19 3.49 -5.35 4.89
C ASP A 19 2.50 -4.96 6.02
N GLY A 20 2.47 -5.74 7.10
CA GLY A 20 1.76 -5.39 8.34
C GLY A 20 2.37 -4.18 9.04
N TYR A 21 3.68 -4.20 9.27
CA TYR A 21 4.39 -3.10 9.90
C TYR A 21 4.29 -1.79 9.10
N GLU A 22 4.36 -1.84 7.77
CA GLU A 22 4.16 -0.65 6.94
C GLU A 22 2.77 -0.02 7.16
N ARG A 23 1.72 -0.83 7.25
CA ARG A 23 0.36 -0.34 7.53
C ARG A 23 0.26 0.29 8.93
N GLU A 24 0.84 -0.35 9.94
CA GLU A 24 0.86 0.20 11.30
C GLU A 24 1.63 1.52 11.39
N VAL A 25 2.77 1.63 10.68
CA VAL A 25 3.56 2.87 10.61
C VAL A 25 2.78 3.97 9.90
N GLU A 26 2.06 3.64 8.83
CA GLU A 26 1.20 4.59 8.10
C GLU A 26 0.03 5.09 8.97
N ASP A 27 -0.62 4.20 9.72
CA ASP A 27 -1.69 4.56 10.65
C ASP A 27 -1.16 5.47 11.78
N LEU A 28 -0.02 5.12 12.38
CA LEU A 28 0.65 5.97 13.37
C LEU A 28 1.06 7.31 12.77
N ARG A 29 1.49 7.33 11.49
CA ARG A 29 1.79 8.56 10.76
C ARG A 29 0.58 9.48 10.72
N ALA A 30 -0.55 8.96 10.28
CA ALA A 30 -1.80 9.72 10.20
C ALA A 30 -2.26 10.24 11.57
N HIS A 31 -2.17 9.41 12.62
CA HIS A 31 -2.58 9.81 13.98
C HIS A 31 -1.73 10.95 14.56
N VAL A 32 -0.40 10.85 14.46
CA VAL A 32 0.48 11.91 14.98
C VAL A 32 0.27 13.23 14.24
N VAL A 33 0.11 13.19 12.92
CA VAL A 33 -0.20 14.39 12.11
C VAL A 33 -1.52 15.01 12.57
N PHE A 34 -2.56 14.19 12.76
CA PHE A 34 -3.85 14.64 13.25
C PHE A 34 -3.78 15.29 14.64
N ASP A 35 -3.03 14.69 15.57
CA ASP A 35 -2.89 15.22 16.94
C ASP A 35 -2.15 16.56 16.95
N ILE A 36 -1.08 16.70 16.15
CA ILE A 36 -0.35 17.97 15.99
C ILE A 36 -1.29 19.05 15.47
N HIS A 37 -2.03 18.79 14.40
CA HIS A 37 -2.98 19.75 13.81
C HIS A 37 -4.13 20.06 14.77
N SER A 38 -4.58 19.09 15.56
CA SER A 38 -5.62 19.28 16.58
C SER A 38 -5.20 20.24 17.69
N VAL A 39 -3.93 20.17 18.13
CA VAL A 39 -3.38 21.10 19.12
C VAL A 39 -3.26 22.52 18.54
N ILE A 40 -2.74 22.65 17.32
CA ILE A 40 -2.63 23.95 16.64
C ILE A 40 -4.03 24.58 16.49
N ALA A 41 -5.00 23.81 15.99
CA ALA A 41 -6.38 24.27 15.82
C ALA A 41 -7.07 24.62 17.16
N ALA A 42 -6.68 24.02 18.28
CA ALA A 42 -7.18 24.42 19.59
C ALA A 42 -6.67 25.82 19.98
N VAL A 43 -5.39 26.11 19.74
CA VAL A 43 -4.81 27.44 20.01
C VAL A 43 -5.44 28.49 19.09
N GLU A 44 -5.63 28.18 17.81
CA GLU A 44 -6.30 29.07 16.86
C GLU A 44 -7.74 29.41 17.27
N ARG A 45 -8.49 28.43 17.79
CA ARG A 45 -9.86 28.64 18.27
C ARG A 45 -9.90 29.56 19.49
N GLU A 46 -9.03 29.34 20.46
CA GLU A 46 -8.96 30.19 21.65
C GLU A 46 -8.53 31.62 21.29
N LYS A 47 -7.57 31.77 20.36
CA LYS A 47 -7.19 33.07 19.81
C LYS A 47 -8.38 33.78 19.16
N SER A 48 -9.09 33.09 18.27
CA SER A 48 -10.25 33.63 17.55
C SER A 48 -11.36 34.07 18.52
N PHE A 49 -11.55 33.33 19.61
CA PHE A 49 -12.51 33.68 20.66
C PHE A 49 -12.12 34.96 21.42
N VAL A 50 -10.82 35.18 21.67
CA VAL A 50 -10.33 36.44 22.26
C VAL A 50 -10.53 37.60 21.28
N GLU A 51 -10.22 37.42 20.00
CA GLU A 51 -10.41 38.45 18.97
C GLU A 51 -11.89 38.84 18.85
N GLN A 52 -12.81 37.86 18.86
CA GLN A 52 -14.25 38.12 18.87
C GLN A 52 -14.68 38.94 20.10
N LYS A 53 -14.17 38.61 21.30
CA LYS A 53 -14.45 39.40 22.50
C LYS A 53 -13.95 40.84 22.42
N MET A 54 -12.82 41.06 21.76
CA MET A 54 -12.28 42.40 21.54
C MET A 54 -13.18 43.20 20.59
N ASP A 55 -13.67 42.58 19.51
CA ASP A 55 -14.60 43.21 18.57
C ASP A 55 -15.93 43.56 19.25
N ASP A 56 -16.49 42.66 20.06
CA ASP A 56 -17.71 42.89 20.84
C ASP A 56 -17.53 44.03 21.87
N LEU A 57 -16.35 44.13 22.51
CA LEU A 57 -16.03 45.20 23.44
C LEU A 57 -15.92 46.55 22.71
N CYS A 58 -15.31 46.57 21.53
CA CYS A 58 -15.21 47.75 20.68
C CYS A 58 -16.61 48.25 20.27
N TYR A 59 -17.53 47.34 19.94
CA TYR A 59 -18.91 47.69 19.58
C TYR A 59 -19.74 48.21 20.77
N SER A 60 -19.58 47.63 21.96
CA SER A 60 -20.32 48.04 23.18
C SER A 60 -19.77 49.31 23.86
N SER A 61 -18.50 49.63 23.64
CA SER A 61 -17.86 50.88 24.10
C SER A 61 -18.50 52.16 23.55
N TYR A 62 -19.29 52.09 22.47
CA TYR A 62 -20.03 53.24 21.95
C TYR A 62 -21.29 53.58 22.78
N GLU A 63 -21.73 52.69 23.67
CA GLU A 63 -22.97 52.85 24.45
C GLU A 63 -22.76 53.11 25.95
N ASP A 64 -21.57 52.85 26.52
CA ASP A 64 -21.29 53.02 27.95
C ASP A 64 -19.89 53.61 28.23
N THR A 65 -19.81 54.61 29.12
CA THR A 65 -18.61 55.45 29.39
C THR A 65 -17.98 55.18 30.77
N GLY A 66 -18.01 53.92 31.21
CA GLY A 66 -17.41 53.48 32.47
C GLY A 66 -15.89 53.22 32.38
N ASP A 67 -15.16 53.64 33.42
CA ASP A 67 -13.70 53.47 33.63
C ASP A 67 -13.23 51.99 33.55
N ASP A 68 -14.14 51.03 33.82
CA ASP A 68 -13.91 49.57 33.80
C ASP A 68 -13.67 49.00 32.37
N SER A 69 -14.04 49.75 31.33
CA SER A 69 -13.90 49.31 29.93
C SER A 69 -12.44 49.30 29.44
N GLY A 70 -11.60 50.21 29.94
CA GLY A 70 -10.18 50.30 29.58
C GLY A 70 -9.36 49.13 30.10
N ASP A 71 -9.54 48.78 31.38
CA ASP A 71 -8.82 47.67 32.02
C ASP A 71 -9.13 46.32 31.35
N LYS A 72 -10.37 46.13 30.88
CA LYS A 72 -10.80 44.94 30.15
C LYS A 72 -10.23 44.87 28.73
N ALA A 73 -10.12 46.00 28.04
CA ALA A 73 -9.49 46.08 26.72
C ALA A 73 -7.99 45.77 26.79
N ASP A 74 -7.30 46.28 27.81
CA ASP A 74 -5.88 45.99 28.06
C ASP A 74 -5.65 44.52 28.40
N MET A 75 -6.55 43.92 29.20
CA MET A 75 -6.50 42.49 29.53
C MET A 75 -6.63 41.61 28.28
N LEU A 76 -7.63 41.87 27.43
CA LEU A 76 -7.86 41.11 26.19
C LEU A 76 -6.71 41.29 25.20
N SER A 77 -6.14 42.49 25.11
CA SER A 77 -4.99 42.77 24.24
C SER A 77 -3.77 41.95 24.65
N ARG A 78 -3.45 41.88 25.96
CA ARG A 78 -2.40 41.00 26.49
C ARG A 78 -2.69 39.52 26.23
N GLN A 79 -3.95 39.11 26.36
CA GLN A 79 -4.35 37.73 26.12
C GLN A 79 -4.19 37.35 24.63
N ARG A 80 -4.50 38.27 23.71
CA ARG A 80 -4.28 38.08 22.27
C ARG A 80 -2.79 37.93 21.94
N GLU A 81 -1.94 38.80 22.49
CA GLU A 81 -0.47 38.71 22.29
C GLU A 81 0.09 37.37 22.79
N LEU A 82 -0.40 36.87 23.92
CA LEU A 82 -0.04 35.55 24.44
C LEU A 82 -0.46 34.44 23.47
N TYR A 83 -1.68 34.49 22.93
CA TYR A 83 -2.13 33.50 21.95
C TYR A 83 -1.42 33.60 20.61
N ASP A 84 -1.02 34.80 20.16
CA ASP A 84 -0.18 34.97 18.97
C ASP A 84 1.18 34.31 19.15
N SER A 85 1.84 34.57 20.29
CA SER A 85 3.10 33.92 20.63
C SER A 85 2.95 32.41 20.77
N LEU A 86 1.88 31.94 21.43
CA LEU A 86 1.62 30.52 21.61
C LEU A 86 1.36 29.84 20.26
N LEU A 87 0.53 30.43 19.40
CA LEU A 87 0.24 29.92 18.08
C LEU A 87 1.51 29.78 17.26
N TYR A 88 2.33 30.83 17.19
CA TYR A 88 3.62 30.78 16.51
C TYR A 88 4.50 29.63 17.03
N GLN A 89 4.63 29.48 18.35
CA GLN A 89 5.43 28.41 18.96
C GLN A 89 4.86 27.02 18.65
N THR A 90 3.55 26.83 18.76
CA THR A 90 2.90 25.55 18.49
C THR A 90 2.95 25.17 17.02
N SER A 91 2.78 26.12 16.11
CA SER A 91 2.89 25.88 14.66
C SER A 91 4.32 25.55 14.28
N ALA A 92 5.30 26.34 14.73
CA ALA A 92 6.71 26.08 14.43
C ALA A 92 7.17 24.72 14.97
N ARG A 93 6.80 24.39 16.23
CA ARG A 93 7.15 23.09 16.82
C ARG A 93 6.38 21.94 16.16
N GLY A 94 5.13 22.17 15.77
CA GLY A 94 4.31 21.21 15.05
C GLY A 94 4.89 20.85 13.70
N GLU A 95 5.27 21.85 12.89
CA GLU A 95 5.93 21.64 11.59
C GLU A 95 7.26 20.89 11.72
N GLU A 96 8.07 21.23 12.71
CA GLU A 96 9.35 20.55 12.98
C GLU A 96 9.11 19.07 13.32
N LEU A 97 8.22 18.78 14.28
CA LEU A 97 7.87 17.42 14.68
C LEU A 97 7.26 16.61 13.54
N GLU A 98 6.36 17.21 12.76
CA GLU A 98 5.75 16.57 11.60
C GLU A 98 6.81 16.20 10.55
N SER A 99 7.77 17.10 10.28
CA SER A 99 8.86 16.87 9.35
C SER A 99 9.80 15.75 9.84
N GLU A 100 10.19 15.77 11.12
CA GLU A 100 11.01 14.71 11.73
C GLU A 100 10.31 13.35 11.65
N TRP A 101 9.04 13.30 12.05
CA TRP A 101 8.24 12.09 12.05
C TRP A 101 8.05 11.54 10.63
N ARG A 102 7.70 12.40 9.67
CA ARG A 102 7.60 12.02 8.25
C ARG A 102 8.92 11.46 7.72
N GLY A 103 10.05 12.05 8.11
CA GLY A 103 11.39 11.57 7.76
C GLY A 103 11.67 10.17 8.29
N LEU A 104 11.34 9.91 9.57
CA LEU A 104 11.51 8.58 10.19
C LEU A 104 10.60 7.51 9.56
N CYS A 105 9.34 7.85 9.30
CA CYS A 105 8.43 6.97 8.57
C CYS A 105 8.96 6.67 7.17
N GLY A 106 9.45 7.68 6.46
CA GLY A 106 10.05 7.52 5.13
C GLY A 106 11.21 6.53 5.11
N GLN A 107 12.18 6.70 6.02
CA GLN A 107 13.31 5.76 6.15
C GLN A 107 12.86 4.33 6.45
N THR A 108 11.80 4.19 7.25
CA THR A 108 11.22 2.88 7.57
C THR A 108 10.57 2.24 6.35
N PHE A 109 9.83 3.00 5.55
CA PHE A 109 9.24 2.54 4.30
C PHE A 109 10.30 2.13 3.27
N ASP A 110 11.37 2.93 3.12
CA ASP A 110 12.48 2.61 2.22
C ASP A 110 13.15 1.29 2.63
N LEU A 111 13.43 1.11 3.93
CA LEU A 111 14.01 -0.12 4.45
C LEU A 111 13.10 -1.34 4.25
N ALA A 112 11.79 -1.16 4.44
CA ALA A 112 10.80 -2.21 4.23
C ALA A 112 10.71 -2.60 2.75
N ALA A 113 10.67 -1.62 1.84
CA ALA A 113 10.66 -1.84 0.40
C ALA A 113 11.91 -2.59 -0.08
N ASP A 114 13.10 -2.17 0.37
CA ASP A 114 14.36 -2.84 0.04
C ASP A 114 14.42 -4.26 0.59
N SER A 115 13.94 -4.47 1.82
CA SER A 115 13.87 -5.79 2.45
C SER A 115 12.95 -6.74 1.67
N LYS A 116 11.76 -6.27 1.26
CA LYS A 116 10.82 -7.05 0.45
C LYS A 116 11.41 -7.42 -0.91
N ARG A 117 12.15 -6.50 -1.56
CA ARG A 117 12.85 -6.79 -2.82
C ARG A 117 13.93 -7.85 -2.65
N LEU A 118 14.74 -7.76 -1.59
CA LEU A 118 15.76 -8.76 -1.29
C LEU A 118 15.14 -10.15 -1.07
N MET A 119 14.04 -10.21 -0.29
CA MET A 119 13.30 -11.45 -0.04
C MET A 119 12.68 -12.02 -1.32
N ALA A 120 12.12 -11.15 -2.18
CA ALA A 120 11.54 -11.54 -3.46
C ALA A 120 12.60 -12.12 -4.42
N ASP A 121 13.78 -11.50 -4.49
CA ASP A 121 14.91 -12.02 -5.27
C ASP A 121 15.43 -13.34 -4.71
N TYR A 122 15.41 -13.51 -3.39
CA TYR A 122 15.72 -14.79 -2.75
C TYR A 122 14.71 -15.87 -3.16
N ILE A 123 13.41 -15.59 -3.10
CA ILE A 123 12.35 -16.50 -3.58
C ILE A 123 12.55 -16.88 -5.06
N ARG A 124 12.84 -15.89 -5.93
CA ARG A 124 13.12 -16.15 -7.36
C ARG A 124 14.30 -17.10 -7.56
N LYS A 125 15.38 -16.95 -6.78
CA LYS A 125 16.54 -17.85 -6.83
C LYS A 125 16.18 -19.25 -6.35
N LEU A 126 15.42 -19.39 -5.28
CA LEU A 126 14.95 -20.68 -4.77
C LEU A 126 14.03 -21.40 -5.79
N ASN A 127 13.13 -20.66 -6.44
CA ASN A 127 12.29 -21.20 -7.53
C ASN A 127 13.12 -21.78 -8.68
N ARG A 128 14.27 -21.18 -9.01
CA ARG A 128 15.21 -21.71 -10.04
C ARG A 128 15.91 -22.99 -9.59
N ILE A 129 16.26 -23.11 -8.32
CA ILE A 129 16.89 -24.33 -7.78
C ILE A 129 15.92 -25.50 -7.86
N ASN A 130 14.66 -25.29 -7.48
CA ASN A 130 13.59 -26.28 -7.64
C ASN A 130 13.45 -26.79 -9.07
N TYR A 131 13.65 -25.93 -10.08
CA TYR A 131 13.62 -26.31 -11.48
C TYR A 131 14.81 -27.20 -11.89
N SER A 132 16.00 -26.95 -11.35
CA SER A 132 17.24 -27.69 -11.71
C SER A 132 17.38 -29.08 -11.08
N GLY A 133 16.57 -29.42 -10.07
CA GLY A 133 16.64 -30.70 -9.33
C GLY A 133 15.87 -31.87 -9.98
N GLY A 134 15.26 -31.67 -11.14
CA GLY A 134 14.44 -32.67 -11.84
C GLY A 134 15.24 -33.76 -12.55
N ALA A 135 15.95 -34.63 -11.81
CA ALA A 135 16.50 -35.87 -12.36
C ALA A 135 16.62 -37.05 -11.38
N THR A 136 16.15 -36.93 -10.13
CA THR A 136 16.17 -38.07 -9.20
C THR A 136 14.80 -38.27 -8.59
N GLY A 137 14.12 -39.31 -9.10
CA GLY A 137 12.93 -39.86 -8.49
C GLY A 137 13.24 -40.26 -7.05
N TYR A 138 12.70 -39.50 -6.12
CA TYR A 138 12.49 -39.95 -4.75
C TYR A 138 11.05 -39.61 -4.41
N SER A 139 10.22 -40.65 -4.44
CA SER A 139 8.92 -40.65 -3.77
C SER A 139 9.15 -40.47 -2.27
N SER A 140 9.14 -39.22 -1.81
CA SER A 140 8.87 -38.94 -0.40
C SER A 140 7.36 -38.75 -0.25
N SER A 141 6.71 -39.77 0.30
CA SER A 141 5.42 -39.61 0.97
C SER A 141 5.53 -38.49 2.02
N GLY A 142 4.89 -37.36 1.78
CA GLY A 142 4.80 -36.23 2.70
C GLY A 142 4.47 -34.95 1.93
N HIS A 143 3.37 -34.30 2.31
CA HIS A 143 2.68 -33.23 1.55
C HIS A 143 3.59 -32.26 0.79
N GLY A 144 3.24 -32.00 -0.48
CA GLY A 144 3.79 -30.87 -1.22
C GLY A 144 3.58 -29.55 -0.48
N PRO A 145 4.20 -28.45 -0.93
CA PRO A 145 4.05 -27.19 -0.24
C PRO A 145 2.60 -26.72 -0.18
N GLU A 146 2.28 -25.99 0.88
CA GLU A 146 0.96 -25.37 1.09
C GLU A 146 0.56 -24.52 -0.12
N TYR A 147 1.52 -23.75 -0.66
CA TYR A 147 1.42 -23.01 -1.89
C TYR A 147 2.82 -22.66 -2.43
N TYR A 148 2.89 -22.27 -3.69
CA TYR A 148 4.07 -21.69 -4.33
C TYR A 148 3.94 -20.17 -4.41
N VAL A 149 5.06 -19.47 -4.55
CA VAL A 149 5.07 -18.00 -4.64
C VAL A 149 5.67 -17.56 -5.96
N VAL A 150 4.98 -16.65 -6.65
CA VAL A 150 5.41 -16.00 -7.89
C VAL A 150 5.51 -14.51 -7.64
N ILE A 151 6.63 -13.92 -8.03
CA ILE A 151 6.89 -12.49 -7.84
C ILE A 151 6.64 -11.73 -9.15
N VAL A 152 5.84 -10.66 -9.05
CA VAL A 152 5.70 -9.62 -10.07
C VAL A 152 6.48 -8.39 -9.62
N ASP A 153 7.36 -7.90 -10.48
CA ASP A 153 8.25 -6.77 -10.20
C ASP A 153 7.61 -5.47 -10.68
N SER A 154 7.13 -4.64 -9.76
CA SER A 154 6.49 -3.36 -10.09
C SER A 154 7.46 -2.36 -10.72
N GLN A 155 8.78 -2.50 -10.53
CA GLN A 155 9.75 -1.65 -11.21
C GLN A 155 9.95 -2.02 -12.68
N LYS A 156 9.65 -3.28 -13.06
CA LYS A 156 9.80 -3.76 -14.44
C LYS A 156 8.49 -3.75 -15.21
N TYR A 157 7.39 -4.05 -14.52
CA TYR A 157 6.06 -4.17 -15.09
C TYR A 157 5.06 -3.36 -14.26
N PRO A 158 5.22 -2.03 -14.17
CA PRO A 158 4.43 -1.17 -13.29
C PRO A 158 2.93 -1.24 -13.56
N GLN A 159 2.50 -1.31 -14.83
CA GLN A 159 1.07 -1.30 -15.15
C GLN A 159 0.41 -2.62 -14.79
N THR A 160 1.01 -3.77 -15.12
CA THR A 160 0.49 -5.08 -14.70
C THR A 160 0.53 -5.24 -13.19
N ALA A 161 1.59 -4.79 -12.52
CA ALA A 161 1.67 -4.80 -11.06
C ALA A 161 0.53 -4.01 -10.40
N GLU A 162 0.24 -2.81 -10.92
CA GLU A 162 -0.86 -1.97 -10.43
C GLU A 162 -2.22 -2.63 -10.65
N HIS A 163 -2.47 -3.20 -11.83
CA HIS A 163 -3.71 -3.93 -12.11
C HIS A 163 -3.93 -5.10 -11.15
N ILE A 164 -2.92 -5.95 -10.93
CA ILE A 164 -3.00 -7.08 -9.99
C ILE A 164 -3.31 -6.58 -8.57
N LYS A 165 -2.60 -5.54 -8.10
CA LYS A 165 -2.81 -4.98 -6.77
C LYS A 165 -4.21 -4.38 -6.60
N MET A 166 -4.70 -3.66 -7.60
CA MET A 166 -6.05 -3.08 -7.61
C MET A 166 -7.11 -4.18 -7.58
N ALA A 167 -6.98 -5.20 -8.44
CA ALA A 167 -7.90 -6.33 -8.46
C ALA A 167 -7.93 -7.06 -7.11
N GLN A 168 -6.78 -7.35 -6.50
CA GLN A 168 -6.72 -7.93 -5.16
C GLN A 168 -7.41 -7.05 -4.10
N THR A 169 -7.23 -5.73 -4.18
CA THR A 169 -7.93 -4.76 -3.30
C THR A 169 -9.44 -4.78 -3.52
N MET A 170 -9.91 -5.04 -4.73
CA MET A 170 -11.33 -5.22 -5.07
C MET A 170 -11.90 -6.58 -4.62
N GLY A 171 -11.10 -7.42 -3.98
CA GLY A 171 -11.52 -8.72 -3.44
C GLY A 171 -11.25 -9.91 -4.35
N PHE A 172 -10.54 -9.72 -5.47
CA PHE A 172 -10.07 -10.83 -6.28
C PHE A 172 -8.99 -11.63 -5.52
N PRO A 173 -8.90 -12.94 -5.74
CA PRO A 173 -8.02 -13.79 -4.95
C PRO A 173 -6.54 -13.46 -5.16
N GLU A 174 -5.78 -13.42 -4.06
CA GLU A 174 -4.31 -13.39 -4.07
C GLU A 174 -3.71 -14.79 -4.26
N PHE A 175 -4.41 -15.81 -3.75
CA PHE A 175 -4.08 -17.22 -3.92
C PHE A 175 -4.94 -17.85 -5.00
N VAL A 176 -4.28 -18.32 -6.05
CA VAL A 176 -4.88 -18.88 -7.26
C VAL A 176 -4.39 -20.30 -7.51
N THR A 177 -5.11 -21.07 -8.30
CA THR A 177 -4.86 -22.49 -8.56
C THR A 177 -4.38 -22.65 -9.99
N LEU A 178 -3.20 -23.22 -10.17
CA LEU A 178 -2.61 -23.39 -11.49
C LEU A 178 -3.33 -24.48 -12.29
N GLY A 179 -3.96 -24.12 -13.41
CA GLY A 179 -4.72 -25.04 -14.25
C GLY A 179 -4.56 -24.70 -15.72
N ARG A 180 -3.55 -25.28 -16.38
CA ARG A 180 -3.15 -24.88 -17.74
C ARG A 180 -4.09 -25.34 -18.86
N ALA A 181 -4.82 -26.43 -18.67
CA ALA A 181 -5.60 -27.09 -19.73
C ALA A 181 -6.67 -26.18 -20.36
N ASP A 182 -7.42 -25.44 -19.54
CA ASP A 182 -8.56 -24.64 -20.00
C ASP A 182 -8.24 -23.14 -20.17
N ALA A 183 -6.95 -22.79 -20.22
CA ALA A 183 -6.53 -21.39 -20.24
C ALA A 183 -7.06 -20.61 -21.47
N ALA A 184 -7.20 -21.27 -22.62
CA ALA A 184 -7.75 -20.65 -23.82
C ALA A 184 -9.24 -20.32 -23.67
N GLU A 185 -10.03 -21.22 -23.09
CA GLU A 185 -11.46 -21.02 -22.87
C GLU A 185 -11.72 -19.95 -21.80
N ARG A 186 -10.94 -19.95 -20.71
CA ARG A 186 -11.01 -18.88 -19.70
C ARG A 186 -10.70 -17.52 -20.31
N ARG A 187 -9.63 -17.40 -21.09
CA ARG A 187 -9.28 -16.15 -21.78
C ARG A 187 -10.37 -15.67 -22.75
N LYS A 188 -11.06 -16.60 -23.42
CA LYS A 188 -12.20 -16.26 -24.26
C LYS A 188 -13.38 -15.73 -23.44
N ALA A 189 -13.64 -16.33 -22.28
CA ALA A 189 -14.74 -15.93 -21.39
C ALA A 189 -14.49 -14.57 -20.71
N SER A 190 -13.31 -14.34 -20.15
CA SER A 190 -12.94 -13.05 -19.52
C SER A 190 -13.01 -11.88 -20.49
N LEU A 191 -12.61 -12.11 -21.75
CA LEU A 191 -12.49 -11.07 -22.77
C LEU A 191 -13.72 -10.91 -23.67
N ALA A 192 -14.82 -11.63 -23.41
CA ALA A 192 -15.99 -11.68 -24.29
C ALA A 192 -16.64 -10.30 -24.51
N ASP A 193 -16.79 -9.52 -23.43
CA ASP A 193 -17.45 -8.20 -23.44
C ASP A 193 -16.45 -7.02 -23.45
N VAL A 194 -15.15 -7.31 -23.49
CA VAL A 194 -14.11 -6.28 -23.48
C VAL A 194 -13.65 -6.01 -24.90
N LYS A 195 -13.84 -4.78 -25.38
CA LYS A 195 -13.46 -4.39 -26.74
C LYS A 195 -11.97 -4.62 -27.00
N ALA A 196 -11.62 -5.19 -28.15
CA ALA A 196 -10.21 -5.29 -28.53
C ALA A 196 -9.61 -3.89 -28.76
N SER A 197 -8.36 -3.70 -28.33
CA SER A 197 -7.59 -2.48 -28.56
C SER A 197 -6.44 -2.76 -29.53
N PRO A 198 -6.17 -1.86 -30.49
CA PRO A 198 -5.00 -1.99 -31.38
C PRO A 198 -3.68 -1.55 -30.73
N ILE A 199 -3.75 -0.86 -29.58
CA ILE A 199 -2.58 -0.25 -28.91
C ILE A 199 -2.25 -0.98 -27.61
N TYR A 200 -3.27 -1.47 -26.91
CA TYR A 200 -3.15 -2.05 -25.58
C TYR A 200 -3.52 -3.53 -25.60
N ASP A 201 -2.80 -4.31 -24.82
CA ASP A 201 -3.22 -5.66 -24.49
C ASP A 201 -4.31 -5.61 -23.40
N ARG A 202 -5.19 -6.62 -23.36
CA ARG A 202 -6.18 -6.79 -22.30
C ARG A 202 -5.60 -7.74 -21.26
N ASP A 203 -5.10 -7.18 -20.17
CA ASP A 203 -4.60 -7.98 -19.05
C ASP A 203 -5.75 -8.47 -18.18
N GLU A 204 -5.57 -9.60 -17.50
CA GLU A 204 -6.62 -10.29 -16.74
C GLU A 204 -6.14 -10.67 -15.35
N TRP A 205 -6.92 -10.31 -14.32
CA TRP A 205 -6.74 -10.83 -12.97
C TRP A 205 -8.06 -11.38 -12.38
N PRO A 206 -8.14 -12.67 -12.01
CA PRO A 206 -7.10 -13.69 -12.11
C PRO A 206 -6.79 -14.08 -13.56
N MET A 207 -5.52 -14.34 -13.84
CA MET A 207 -5.06 -14.72 -15.19
C MET A 207 -5.72 -16.02 -15.65
N ALA A 208 -5.97 -16.15 -16.95
CA ALA A 208 -6.60 -17.34 -17.54
C ALA A 208 -5.87 -18.69 -17.30
N VAL A 209 -4.57 -18.66 -17.00
CA VAL A 209 -3.80 -19.87 -16.64
C VAL A 209 -4.19 -20.44 -15.26
N PHE A 210 -4.89 -19.66 -14.45
CA PHE A 210 -5.43 -20.07 -13.17
C PHE A 210 -6.88 -20.51 -13.30
N GLU A 211 -7.31 -21.42 -12.42
CA GLU A 211 -8.68 -21.95 -12.39
C GLU A 211 -9.71 -20.87 -12.04
N GLU A 212 -9.32 -19.91 -11.20
CA GLU A 212 -10.13 -18.75 -10.80
C GLU A 212 -10.25 -17.68 -11.88
N GLY A 213 -9.52 -17.81 -12.99
CA GLY A 213 -9.61 -16.91 -14.13
C GLY A 213 -10.86 -17.16 -14.98
N GLY A 214 -11.03 -16.34 -16.02
CA GLY A 214 -12.14 -16.46 -16.96
C GLY A 214 -13.31 -15.54 -16.63
N GLN A 215 -14.54 -16.06 -16.64
CA GLN A 215 -15.73 -15.22 -16.46
C GLN A 215 -15.67 -14.45 -15.14
N GLY A 216 -15.76 -13.12 -15.24
CA GLY A 216 -15.74 -12.23 -14.07
C GLY A 216 -14.35 -11.82 -13.60
N ALA A 217 -13.27 -12.24 -14.26
CA ALA A 217 -11.94 -11.67 -14.03
C ALA A 217 -11.93 -10.15 -14.31
N ASP A 218 -11.17 -9.40 -13.51
CA ASP A 218 -10.90 -8.00 -13.76
C ASP A 218 -10.03 -7.86 -15.02
N VAL A 219 -10.38 -6.89 -15.87
CA VAL A 219 -9.70 -6.69 -17.14
C VAL A 219 -9.31 -5.22 -17.29
N ALA A 220 -8.02 -4.98 -17.48
CA ALA A 220 -7.47 -3.65 -17.73
C ALA A 220 -6.74 -3.59 -19.08
N TYR A 221 -6.75 -2.41 -19.70
CA TYR A 221 -5.92 -2.14 -20.88
C TYR A 221 -4.52 -1.75 -20.43
N ILE A 222 -3.53 -2.57 -20.81
CA ILE A 222 -2.13 -2.40 -20.40
C ILE A 222 -1.25 -2.31 -21.64
N GLU A 223 -0.17 -1.52 -21.55
CA GLU A 223 0.84 -1.44 -22.59
C GLU A 223 1.42 -2.83 -22.91
N GLY A 224 1.55 -3.15 -24.20
CA GLY A 224 1.84 -4.50 -24.64
C GLY A 224 3.21 -5.02 -24.19
N CYS A 225 4.23 -4.17 -24.10
CA CYS A 225 5.54 -4.59 -23.60
C CYS A 225 5.51 -4.92 -22.10
N ASP A 226 4.84 -4.09 -21.30
CA ASP A 226 4.61 -4.31 -19.86
C ASP A 226 3.90 -5.65 -19.61
N ASN A 227 2.71 -5.82 -20.21
CA ASN A 227 1.87 -7.01 -20.01
C ASN A 227 2.56 -8.31 -20.47
N ARG A 228 3.13 -8.33 -21.68
CA ARG A 228 3.80 -9.53 -22.22
C ARG A 228 5.07 -9.86 -21.44
N GLY A 229 5.78 -8.84 -20.95
CA GLY A 229 6.94 -9.00 -20.08
C GLY A 229 6.55 -9.64 -18.75
N ALA A 230 5.50 -9.12 -18.09
CA ALA A 230 4.95 -9.67 -16.87
C ALA A 230 4.48 -11.13 -17.05
N GLY A 231 3.68 -11.39 -18.09
CA GLY A 231 3.19 -12.73 -18.41
C GLY A 231 4.32 -13.73 -18.67
N SER A 232 5.38 -13.31 -19.37
CA SER A 232 6.58 -14.12 -19.57
C SER A 232 7.29 -14.41 -18.25
N SER A 233 7.49 -13.40 -17.41
CA SER A 233 8.14 -13.54 -16.09
C SER A 233 7.38 -14.50 -15.16
N ILE A 234 6.06 -14.36 -15.10
CA ILE A 234 5.17 -15.23 -14.31
C ILE A 234 5.24 -16.67 -14.86
N GLY A 235 5.09 -16.84 -16.17
CA GLY A 235 5.15 -18.16 -16.81
C GLY A 235 6.47 -18.89 -16.58
N TRP A 236 7.60 -18.17 -16.63
CA TRP A 236 8.92 -18.75 -16.34
C TRP A 236 9.05 -19.24 -14.91
N GLN A 237 8.55 -18.46 -13.93
CA GLN A 237 8.58 -18.86 -12.52
C GLN A 237 7.73 -20.12 -12.27
N MET A 238 6.57 -20.23 -12.93
CA MET A 238 5.65 -21.35 -12.74
C MET A 238 6.01 -22.62 -13.52
N ARG A 239 7.00 -22.61 -14.42
CA ARG A 239 7.29 -23.74 -15.33
C ARG A 239 7.50 -25.08 -14.59
N GLY A 240 8.08 -25.05 -13.39
CA GLY A 240 8.32 -26.25 -12.57
C GLY A 240 7.14 -26.65 -11.66
N PHE A 241 6.06 -25.86 -11.62
CA PHE A 241 4.95 -26.11 -10.71
C PHE A 241 3.94 -27.08 -11.35
N PRO A 242 3.52 -28.15 -10.64
CA PRO A 242 2.51 -29.07 -11.15
C PRO A 242 1.14 -28.39 -11.24
N ASP A 243 0.31 -28.79 -12.20
CA ASP A 243 -1.09 -28.36 -12.24
C ASP A 243 -1.83 -28.81 -10.96
N GLY A 244 -2.82 -28.02 -10.55
CA GLY A 244 -3.51 -28.15 -9.26
C GLY A 244 -2.78 -27.48 -8.08
N SER A 245 -1.57 -26.95 -8.30
CA SER A 245 -0.84 -26.23 -7.24
C SER A 245 -1.52 -24.92 -6.88
N LYS A 246 -1.62 -24.63 -5.57
CA LYS A 246 -1.90 -23.28 -5.08
C LYS A 246 -0.69 -22.38 -5.29
N VAL A 247 -0.93 -21.19 -5.81
CA VAL A 247 0.07 -20.17 -6.16
C VAL A 247 -0.36 -18.85 -5.58
N ARG A 248 0.51 -18.21 -4.82
CA ARG A 248 0.38 -16.81 -4.43
C ARG A 248 1.13 -15.95 -5.42
N VAL A 249 0.46 -14.96 -6.01
CA VAL A 249 1.12 -13.98 -6.89
C VAL A 249 1.30 -12.69 -6.11
N ARG A 250 2.57 -12.35 -5.87
CA ARG A 250 2.95 -11.22 -5.03
C ARG A 250 3.58 -10.12 -5.85
N VAL A 251 3.06 -8.90 -5.72
CA VAL A 251 3.59 -7.69 -6.33
C VAL A 251 4.59 -7.05 -5.37
N ILE A 252 5.79 -6.71 -5.89
CA ILE A 252 6.92 -6.14 -5.13
C ILE A 252 7.44 -4.87 -5.79
#